data_AF-A0A7V5DEE5-F1
#
_entry.id   AF-A0A7V5DEE5-F1
#
_cell.length_a   1.000
_cell.length_b   1.000
_cell.length_c   1.000
_cell.angle_alpha   90.00
_cell.angle_beta   90.00
_cell.angle_gamma   90.00
#
_symmetry.space_group_name_H-M   'P 1'
#
loop_
_entity.id
_entity.type
_entity.pdbx_description
1 polymer ?
#
loop_
_entity_poly.entity_id
_entity_poly.type
_entity_poly.pdbx_seq_one_letter_code
_entity_poly.pdbx_strand_id
1 'polypeptide(L)' 'MSRAIPDSLRRQVAQRAGYRCEYCRVLERFLATIFHIDHIRSIKHGGATALENLAYACPHCNQNKGT' A
#
# COMPACT_ATOMS: atom_id res chain seq x y z
N MET A 1 19.18 2.31 -1.11
CA MET A 1 18.46 3.12 -2.11
C MET A 1 17.05 2.58 -2.26
N SER A 2 16.07 3.15 -1.55
CA SER A 2 14.65 2.85 -1.79
C SER A 2 14.28 3.38 -3.18
N ARG A 3 13.93 2.49 -4.11
CA ARG A 3 13.36 2.93 -5.40
C ARG A 3 12.05 3.65 -5.11
N ALA A 4 11.94 4.90 -5.55
CA ALA A 4 10.69 5.65 -5.44
C ALA A 4 9.58 4.94 -6.22
N ILE A 5 8.39 4.82 -5.62
CA ILE A 5 7.20 4.28 -6.29
C ILE A 5 6.63 5.40 -7.18
N PRO A 6 6.56 5.22 -8.52
CA PRO A 6 6.05 6.24 -9.43
C PRO A 6 4.59 6.61 -9.13
N ASP A 7 4.22 7.88 -9.32
CA ASP A 7 2.84 8.36 -9.04
C ASP A 7 1.77 7.69 -9.90
N SER A 8 2.12 7.27 -11.11
CA SER A 8 1.23 6.45 -11.95
C SER A 8 0.91 5.12 -11.28
N LEU A 9 1.92 4.46 -10.72
CA LEU A 9 1.77 3.18 -10.03
C LEU A 9 1.02 3.35 -8.71
N ARG A 10 1.28 4.42 -7.96
CA ARG A 10 0.50 4.76 -6.75
C ARG A 10 -0.99 4.90 -7.06
N ARG A 11 -1.33 5.62 -8.12
CA ARG A 11 -2.72 5.79 -8.59
C ARG A 11 -3.35 4.48 -9.01
N GLN A 12 -2.63 3.64 -9.77
CA GLN A 12 -3.12 2.32 -10.18
C GLN A 12 -3.45 1.43 -8.97
N VAL A 13 -2.59 1.39 -7.95
CA VAL A 13 -2.83 0.62 -6.72
C VAL A 13 -4.08 1.14 -5.99
N ALA A 14 -4.20 2.45 -5.78
CA ALA A 14 -5.36 3.05 -5.11
C ALA A 14 -6.68 2.80 -5.86
N GLN A 15 -6.66 2.93 -7.19
CA GLN A 15 -7.82 2.66 -8.05
C GLN A 15 -8.20 1.18 -8.05
N ARG A 16 -7.22 0.27 -8.18
CA ARG A 16 -7.44 -1.19 -8.10
C ARG A 16 -8.07 -1.58 -6.76
N ALA A 17 -7.64 -0.94 -5.67
CA ALA A 17 -8.23 -1.16 -4.35
C ALA A 17 -9.62 -0.50 -4.19
N GLY A 18 -10.00 0.43 -5.07
CA GLY A 18 -11.19 1.24 -4.92
C GLY A 18 -11.14 2.09 -3.64
N TYR A 19 -9.98 2.69 -3.37
CA TYR A 19 -9.73 3.55 -2.19
C TYR A 19 -10.09 2.89 -0.86
N ARG A 20 -9.80 1.60 -0.73
CA ARG A 20 -9.98 0.82 0.50
C ARG A 20 -8.72 0.06 0.85
N CYS A 21 -8.49 -0.19 2.14
CA CYS A 21 -7.34 -0.95 2.58
C CYS A 21 -7.44 -2.36 2.03
N GLU A 22 -6.40 -2.86 1.37
CA GLU A 22 -6.42 -4.21 0.82
C GLU A 22 -6.35 -5.29 1.90
N TYR A 23 -5.83 -4.94 3.08
CA TYR A 23 -5.73 -5.85 4.21
C TYR A 23 -7.04 -5.92 5.01
N CYS A 24 -7.52 -4.78 5.54
CA CYS A 24 -8.69 -4.76 6.42
C CYS A 24 -9.97 -4.23 5.76
N ARG A 25 -9.94 -3.87 4.47
CA ARG A 25 -11.10 -3.44 3.67
C ARG A 25 -11.77 -2.12 4.08
N VAL A 26 -11.24 -1.42 5.08
CA VAL A 26 -11.73 -0.08 5.47
C VAL A 26 -11.56 0.92 4.33
N LEU A 27 -12.59 1.70 4.06
CA LEU A 27 -12.54 2.77 3.06
C LEU A 27 -11.74 3.96 3.59
N GLU A 28 -10.93 4.56 2.73
CA GLU A 28 -10.11 5.73 3.06
C GLU A 28 -10.96 6.89 3.59
N ARG A 29 -12.12 7.16 2.99
CA ARG A 29 -13.05 8.20 3.44
C ARG A 29 -13.55 8.07 4.88
N PHE A 30 -13.41 6.90 5.51
CA PHE A 30 -13.81 6.69 6.90
C PHE A 30 -12.67 6.96 7.89
N LEU A 31 -11.45 7.09 7.41
CA LEU A 31 -10.29 7.40 8.24
C LEU A 31 -9.81 8.80 7.86
N ALA A 32 -9.72 9.70 8.83
CA ALA A 32 -9.12 11.02 8.66
C ALA A 32 -7.57 10.93 8.58
N THR A 33 -7.06 9.96 7.81
CA THR A 33 -5.65 9.61 7.73
C THR A 33 -5.28 9.21 6.31
N ILE A 34 -4.02 9.43 5.95
CA ILE A 34 -3.48 9.11 4.63
C ILE A 34 -3.21 7.61 4.52
N PHE A 35 -3.62 6.99 3.42
CA PHE A 35 -3.25 5.62 3.11
C PHE A 35 -1.91 5.58 2.40
N HIS A 36 -1.16 4.51 2.63
CA HIS A 36 0.17 4.33 2.08
C HIS A 36 0.20 3.21 1.05
N ILE A 37 1.12 3.31 0.11
CA ILE A 37 1.46 2.18 -0.75
C ILE A 37 2.47 1.32 -0.01
N ASP A 38 2.06 0.11 0.32
CA ASP A 38 2.86 -0.86 1.06
C ASP A 38 3.37 -1.96 0.13
N HIS A 39 4.58 -2.47 0.38
CA HIS A 39 5.10 -3.63 -0.32
C HIS A 39 4.69 -4.91 0.42
N ILE A 40 3.83 -5.73 -0.20
CA ILE A 40 3.34 -7.01 0.36
C ILE A 40 4.52 -7.88 0.80
N ARG A 41 5.49 -8.10 -0.10
CA ARG A 41 6.84 -8.56 0.24
C ARG A 41 7.75 -7.35 0.32
N SER A 42 8.36 -7.12 1.49
CA SER A 42 9.24 -5.96 1.70
C SER A 42 10.44 -5.97 0.75
N ILE A 43 10.92 -4.78 0.37
CA ILE A 43 12.14 -4.60 -0.42
C ILE A 43 13.34 -5.32 0.22
N LYS A 44 13.46 -5.30 1.55
CA LYS A 44 14.55 -5.97 2.29
C LYS A 44 14.56 -7.49 2.08
N HIS A 45 13.41 -8.07 1.72
CA HIS A 45 13.25 -9.48 1.43
C HIS A 45 13.22 -9.75 -0.09
N GLY A 46 13.63 -8.81 -0.94
CA GLY A 46 13.61 -8.96 -2.39
C GLY A 46 12.26 -8.69 -3.05
N GLY A 47 11.37 -7.95 -2.38
CA GLY A 47 10.10 -7.52 -2.97
C GLY A 47 10.27 -6.50 -4.09
N ALA A 48 9.64 -6.75 -5.23
CA ALA A 48 9.65 -5.85 -6.37
C ALA A 48 8.72 -4.65 -6.16
N THR A 49 9.03 -3.51 -6.78
CA THR A 49 8.09 -2.38 -6.89
C THR A 49 7.24 -2.58 -8.14
N ALA A 50 6.28 -3.50 -8.05
CA ALA A 50 5.38 -3.90 -9.13
C ALA A 50 3.94 -3.94 -8.61
N LEU A 51 2.96 -3.70 -9.48
CA LEU A 51 1.54 -3.57 -9.12
C LEU A 51 1.03 -4.74 -8.27
N GLU A 52 1.48 -5.96 -8.57
CA GLU A 52 1.17 -7.21 -7.86
C GLU A 52 1.77 -7.33 -6.46
N ASN A 53 2.84 -6.59 -6.15
CA ASN A 53 3.49 -6.60 -4.84
C ASN A 53 3.23 -5.32 -4.04
N LEU A 54 2.36 -4.44 -4.55
CA LEU A 54 2.00 -3.19 -3.89
C LEU A 54 0.54 -3.23 -3.44
N ALA A 55 0.28 -2.86 -2.19
CA ALA A 55 -1.05 -2.82 -1.61
C ALA A 55 -1.40 -1.39 -1.18
N TYR A 56 -2.69 -1.02 -1.32
CA TYR A 56 -3.22 0.17 -0.66
C TYR A 56 -3.49 -0.14 0.81
N ALA A 57 -2.74 0.47 1.72
CA ALA A 57 -2.77 0.11 3.13
C ALA A 57 -3.15 1.31 4.02
N CYS A 58 -4.09 1.10 4.94
CA CYS A 58 -4.32 2.07 6.00
C CYS A 58 -3.12 2.12 6.97
N PRO A 59 -2.94 3.22 7.73
CA PRO A 59 -1.82 3.34 8.68
C PRO A 59 -1.75 2.21 9.69
N HIS A 60 -2.90 1.70 10.16
CA HIS A 60 -2.95 0.62 11.14
C HIS A 60 -2.37 -0.70 10.59
N CYS A 61 -2.83 -1.14 9.41
CA CYS A 61 -2.32 -2.36 8.79
C CYS A 61 -0.87 -2.22 8.33
N ASN A 62 -0.50 -1.05 7.79
CA ASN A 62 0.86 -0.78 7.35
C ASN A 62 1.86 -0.88 8.51
N GLN A 63 1.52 -0.33 9.68
CA GLN A 63 2.37 -0.39 10.87
C GLN A 63 2.45 -1.81 11.47
N ASN A 64 1.37 -2.59 11.40
CA ASN A 64 1.31 -3.93 11.98
C ASN A 64 1.91 -5.04 11.09
N LYS A 65 2.45 -4.72 9.91
CA LYS A 65 2.94 -5.71 8.95
C LYS A 65 4.27 -6.38 9.38
N GLY A 66 4.93 -5.85 10.39
CA GLY A 66 6.22 -6.33 10.91
C GLY A 66 6.17 -6.90 12.32
N THR A 67 4.98 -7.02 12.91
CA THR A 67 4.72 -7.68 14.20
C THR A 67 4.39 -9.15 13.98
#